data_AF-A0A0A2TGG6-F1
#
_entry.id   AF-A0A0A2TGG6-F1
#
_cell.length_a   1.000
_cell.length_b   1.000
_cell.length_c   1.000
_cell.angle_alpha   90.00
_cell.angle_beta   90.00
_cell.angle_gamma   90.00
#
_symmetry.space_group_name_H-M   'P 1'
#
loop_
_entity.id
_entity.type
_entity.pdbx_description
1 polymer ?
#
loop_
_entity_poly.entity_id
_entity_poly.type
_entity_poly.pdbx_seq_one_letter_code
_entity_poly.pdbx_strand_id
1 'polypeptide(L)'
;MINRKSMIIVCLLGVFLVGIISNHVDASTQWHQLDSKHDVPVDKTWDVTLNTPINPQSVHKENVYVLNQHGEKVDSSFVVNGLRIMIHPPENGYDYNETYSLYIKDLYSSNGVKMQQRTQLDFTIEKETRFAGFPSTEKKLLEEYGEPEDKYSTMYYEYWVYGTKDYQNYIHFGLKDGNVSSVFTTSPDRKVKGISPTDQVSTVKSKVTVDEQDEGNIYVKEPNQDGGGIIFSYYGIQGLDSVWGINITEIGTNEVENPPSIDIHNKSQSTILFHMMNAYRVQQGQSPLMLNQNTDDAAQYMAEYSSNQFTCNHLSGDGNETLEDRLLKFNVSVEELENKKELIHCGSGSWIEPVKSMDHWVSNKEFRKHVLGDWTHAGTGSYLYSHVIDFLEFNKQ
;
A
#
# COMPACT_ATOMS: atom_id res chain seq x y z
N MET A 1 -35.61 -46.48 53.61
CA MET A 1 -35.28 -45.04 53.51
C MET A 1 -35.18 -44.68 52.04
N ILE A 2 -36.08 -43.79 51.62
CA ILE A 2 -36.26 -43.27 50.26
C ILE A 2 -35.21 -42.17 50.05
N ASN A 3 -34.63 -42.05 48.86
CA ASN A 3 -34.09 -40.75 48.43
C ASN A 3 -34.63 -40.37 47.04
N ARG A 4 -35.12 -39.13 46.99
CA ARG A 4 -36.06 -38.58 46.01
C ARG A 4 -35.36 -38.15 44.72
N LYS A 5 -36.00 -38.43 43.59
CA LYS A 5 -35.81 -37.68 42.34
C LYS A 5 -36.54 -36.35 42.45
N SER A 6 -35.85 -35.24 42.20
CA SER A 6 -36.48 -33.93 42.04
C SER A 6 -36.83 -33.72 40.57
N MET A 7 -38.12 -33.56 40.32
CA MET A 7 -38.77 -33.25 39.05
C MET A 7 -39.05 -31.75 39.04
N ILE A 8 -38.88 -31.06 37.90
CA ILE A 8 -39.48 -29.74 37.70
C ILE A 8 -40.43 -29.85 36.51
N ILE A 9 -41.72 -29.73 36.83
CA ILE A 9 -42.85 -29.56 35.91
C ILE A 9 -43.09 -28.05 35.75
N VAL A 10 -43.33 -27.60 34.52
CA VAL A 10 -44.18 -26.43 34.26
C VAL A 10 -45.45 -26.92 33.57
N CYS A 11 -46.57 -26.80 34.28
CA CYS A 11 -47.92 -27.08 33.79
C CYS A 11 -48.47 -25.85 33.07
N LEU A 12 -49.02 -26.05 31.88
CA LEU A 12 -50.13 -25.27 31.36
C LEU A 12 -51.11 -26.23 30.68
N LEU A 13 -52.30 -26.31 31.29
CA LEU A 13 -53.44 -27.13 30.86
C LEU A 13 -54.15 -26.43 29.69
N GLY A 14 -54.27 -27.14 28.58
CA GLY A 14 -55.11 -26.78 27.45
C GLY A 14 -55.37 -28.03 26.61
N VAL A 15 -56.48 -28.72 26.91
CA VAL A 15 -56.95 -29.87 26.13
C VAL A 15 -57.54 -29.35 24.82
N PHE A 16 -56.83 -29.57 23.72
CA PHE A 16 -57.41 -29.64 22.38
C PHE A 16 -56.85 -30.88 21.68
N LEU A 17 -57.70 -31.89 21.55
CA LEU A 17 -57.47 -33.08 20.75
C LEU A 17 -57.77 -32.71 19.29
N VAL A 18 -56.74 -32.30 18.55
CA VAL A 18 -56.72 -32.30 17.09
C VAL A 18 -55.34 -32.83 16.70
N GLY A 19 -55.32 -33.86 15.85
CA GLY A 19 -54.12 -34.62 15.51
C GLY A 19 -52.99 -33.72 15.01
N ILE A 20 -51.94 -33.60 15.82
CA ILE A 20 -50.68 -32.98 15.42
C ILE A 20 -49.87 -34.10 14.76
N ILE A 21 -49.67 -33.97 13.45
CA ILE A 21 -48.59 -34.65 12.75
C ILE A 21 -47.31 -34.13 13.43
N SER A 22 -46.67 -34.97 14.25
CA SER A 22 -45.36 -34.66 14.83
C SER A 22 -44.36 -34.52 13.69
N ASN A 23 -44.19 -33.31 13.19
CA ASN A 23 -42.92 -32.89 12.65
C ASN A 23 -41.98 -32.81 13.85
N HIS A 24 -41.33 -33.92 14.18
CA HIS A 24 -40.09 -33.88 14.93
C HIS A 24 -39.07 -33.16 14.04
N VAL A 25 -39.09 -31.83 14.06
CA VAL A 25 -37.96 -31.03 13.61
C VAL A 25 -36.89 -31.27 14.66
N ASP A 26 -35.90 -32.06 14.26
CA ASP A 26 -34.72 -32.35 15.06
C ASP A 26 -34.01 -31.02 15.37
N ALA A 27 -34.09 -30.57 16.62
CA ALA A 27 -33.51 -29.29 17.07
C ALA A 27 -31.98 -29.24 16.90
N SER A 28 -31.35 -30.33 16.47
CA SER A 28 -29.91 -30.49 16.24
C SER A 28 -29.39 -29.94 14.90
N THR A 29 -30.25 -29.38 14.05
CA THR A 29 -29.87 -28.87 12.72
C THR A 29 -29.84 -27.35 12.59
N GLN A 30 -30.42 -26.62 13.55
CA GLN A 30 -30.54 -25.16 13.47
C GLN A 30 -29.26 -24.47 13.94
N TRP A 31 -28.77 -23.51 13.15
CA TRP A 31 -27.66 -22.65 13.52
C TRP A 31 -28.12 -21.60 14.53
N HIS A 32 -27.34 -21.41 15.57
CA HIS A 32 -27.39 -20.23 16.41
C HIS A 32 -26.62 -19.11 15.72
N GLN A 33 -27.38 -18.18 15.14
CA GLN A 33 -26.85 -16.99 14.51
C GLN A 33 -26.44 -15.97 15.58
N LEU A 34 -25.19 -15.55 15.58
CA LEU A 34 -24.70 -14.42 16.35
C LEU A 34 -24.99 -13.10 15.64
N ASP A 35 -25.04 -12.01 16.40
CA ASP A 35 -25.18 -10.67 15.83
C ASP A 35 -24.06 -10.37 14.86
N SER A 36 -24.45 -9.98 13.64
CA SER A 36 -23.51 -9.65 12.58
C SER A 36 -22.55 -8.53 13.01
N LYS A 37 -21.32 -8.60 12.52
CA LYS A 37 -20.31 -7.55 12.71
C LYS A 37 -20.11 -6.77 11.42
N HIS A 38 -19.85 -5.48 11.54
CA HIS A 38 -19.51 -4.60 10.43
C HIS A 38 -18.21 -3.87 10.76
N ASP A 39 -17.59 -3.28 9.74
CA ASP A 39 -16.33 -2.55 9.87
C ASP A 39 -15.24 -3.41 10.53
N VAL A 40 -15.16 -4.68 10.11
CA VAL A 40 -14.17 -5.62 10.61
C VAL A 40 -12.84 -5.42 9.86
N PRO A 41 -11.69 -5.32 10.54
CA PRO A 41 -10.38 -5.23 9.89
C PRO A 41 -10.07 -6.45 9.02
N VAL A 42 -9.29 -6.25 7.96
CA VAL A 42 -8.88 -7.32 7.02
C VAL A 42 -8.03 -8.42 7.67
N ASP A 43 -7.29 -8.10 8.72
CA ASP A 43 -6.40 -9.00 9.45
C ASP A 43 -7.08 -9.63 10.69
N LYS A 44 -8.41 -9.53 10.78
CA LYS A 44 -9.15 -9.92 11.98
C LYS A 44 -8.92 -11.39 12.34
N THR A 45 -8.31 -11.60 13.50
CA THR A 45 -8.30 -12.88 14.19
C THR A 45 -9.51 -13.00 15.13
N TRP A 46 -10.24 -14.11 15.05
CA TRP A 46 -11.38 -14.39 15.93
C TRP A 46 -10.93 -15.25 17.13
N ASP A 47 -11.15 -14.75 18.36
CA ASP A 47 -10.97 -15.52 19.60
C ASP A 47 -12.32 -16.08 20.04
N VAL A 48 -12.52 -17.38 19.82
CA VAL A 48 -13.73 -18.10 20.20
C VAL A 48 -13.49 -18.80 21.53
N THR A 49 -14.24 -18.41 22.57
CA THR A 49 -14.20 -19.07 23.88
C THR A 49 -15.37 -20.03 24.05
N LEU A 50 -15.07 -21.29 24.38
CA LEU A 50 -16.03 -22.33 24.70
C LEU A 50 -16.25 -22.43 26.21
N ASN A 51 -17.37 -23.03 26.63
CA ASN A 51 -17.70 -23.25 28.04
C ASN A 51 -17.03 -24.50 28.64
N THR A 52 -16.45 -25.36 27.80
CA THR A 52 -15.88 -26.66 28.18
C THR A 52 -14.59 -26.90 27.41
N PRO A 53 -13.52 -27.45 28.03
CA PRO A 53 -12.26 -27.71 27.33
C PRO A 53 -12.48 -28.57 26.09
N ILE A 54 -11.87 -28.19 24.98
CA ILE A 54 -12.05 -28.86 23.69
C ILE A 54 -11.02 -29.96 23.46
N ASN A 55 -11.40 -31.02 22.74
CA ASN A 55 -10.45 -31.95 22.16
C ASN A 55 -9.83 -31.30 20.90
N PRO A 56 -8.53 -30.97 20.88
CA PRO A 56 -7.91 -30.30 19.73
C PRO A 56 -8.02 -31.10 18.43
N GLN A 57 -8.06 -32.44 18.50
CA GLN A 57 -8.22 -33.30 17.33
C GLN A 57 -9.60 -33.20 16.69
N SER A 58 -10.58 -32.65 17.42
CA SER A 58 -11.92 -32.42 16.89
C SER A 58 -12.03 -31.10 16.13
N VAL A 59 -10.99 -30.26 16.06
CA VAL A 59 -11.03 -28.98 15.35
C VAL A 59 -10.35 -29.15 13.99
N HIS A 60 -11.09 -28.96 12.90
CA HIS A 60 -10.58 -29.10 11.54
C HIS A 60 -11.41 -28.29 10.51
N LYS A 61 -10.91 -28.14 9.28
CA LYS A 61 -11.52 -27.29 8.22
C LYS A 61 -12.94 -27.67 7.78
N GLU A 62 -13.47 -28.81 8.23
CA GLU A 62 -14.87 -29.20 7.98
C GLU A 62 -15.87 -28.72 9.04
N ASN A 63 -15.38 -28.24 10.18
CA ASN A 63 -16.24 -27.91 11.31
C ASN A 63 -15.90 -26.58 11.99
N VAL A 64 -14.74 -26.01 11.68
CA VAL A 64 -14.41 -24.60 11.85
C VAL A 64 -13.93 -24.08 10.49
N TYR A 65 -14.71 -23.18 9.87
CA TYR A 65 -14.38 -22.62 8.56
C TYR A 65 -15.08 -21.28 8.34
N VAL A 66 -14.54 -20.49 7.42
CA VAL A 66 -15.11 -19.22 6.98
C VAL A 66 -15.49 -19.34 5.50
N LEU A 67 -16.67 -18.84 5.13
CA LEU A 67 -17.10 -18.72 3.74
C LEU A 67 -17.10 -17.25 3.31
N ASN A 68 -16.75 -16.98 2.05
CA ASN A 68 -16.97 -15.68 1.42
C ASN A 68 -18.44 -15.51 0.98
N GLN A 69 -18.77 -14.33 0.43
CA GLN A 69 -20.11 -14.00 -0.07
C GLN A 69 -20.60 -14.91 -1.22
N HIS A 70 -19.69 -15.61 -1.90
CA HIS A 70 -19.99 -16.58 -2.96
C HIS A 70 -20.21 -18.01 -2.42
N GLY A 71 -20.04 -18.22 -1.11
CA GLY A 71 -20.15 -19.52 -0.45
C GLY A 71 -18.90 -20.39 -0.56
N GLU A 72 -17.77 -19.82 -0.97
CA GLU A 72 -16.48 -20.52 -1.11
C GLU A 72 -15.72 -20.45 0.22
N LYS A 73 -15.06 -21.56 0.60
CA LYS A 73 -14.21 -21.59 1.79
C LYS A 73 -12.96 -20.75 1.57
N VAL A 74 -12.67 -19.84 2.49
CA VAL A 74 -11.38 -19.12 2.52
C VAL A 74 -10.35 -19.89 3.35
N ASP A 75 -9.07 -19.76 3.02
CA ASP A 75 -7.99 -20.54 3.64
C ASP A 75 -7.56 -19.98 5.00
N SER A 76 -8.43 -20.08 6.00
CA SER A 76 -8.15 -19.70 7.38
C SER A 76 -7.36 -20.80 8.11
N SER A 77 -6.42 -20.39 8.95
CA SER A 77 -5.73 -21.28 9.90
C SER A 77 -6.28 -21.11 11.32
N PHE A 78 -6.05 -22.07 12.21
CA PHE A 78 -6.55 -22.00 13.59
C PHE A 78 -5.62 -22.65 14.61
N VAL A 79 -5.57 -22.05 15.80
CA VAL A 79 -4.81 -22.53 16.97
C VAL A 79 -5.78 -22.82 18.10
N VAL A 80 -5.65 -23.99 18.73
CA VAL A 80 -6.51 -24.43 19.83
C VAL A 80 -5.74 -24.40 21.14
N ASN A 81 -6.29 -23.75 22.16
CA ASN A 81 -5.70 -23.71 23.51
C ASN A 81 -6.77 -23.82 24.60
N GLY A 82 -6.94 -25.03 25.14
CA GLY A 82 -7.83 -25.30 26.27
C GLY A 82 -9.31 -25.03 25.95
N LEU A 83 -9.77 -23.81 26.23
CA LEU A 83 -11.14 -23.35 25.96
C LEU A 83 -11.26 -22.51 24.69
N ARG A 84 -10.13 -22.14 24.08
CA ARG A 84 -10.09 -21.15 23.01
C ARG A 84 -9.75 -21.76 21.66
N ILE A 85 -10.37 -21.23 20.61
CA ILE A 85 -9.99 -21.42 19.23
C ILE A 85 -9.69 -20.03 18.66
N MET A 86 -8.43 -19.81 18.32
CA MET A 86 -7.99 -18.63 17.58
C MET A 86 -8.09 -18.94 16.10
N ILE A 87 -8.86 -18.18 15.35
CA ILE A 87 -9.06 -18.36 13.90
C ILE A 87 -8.40 -17.17 13.20
N HIS A 88 -7.30 -17.45 12.52
CA HIS A 88 -6.53 -16.45 11.79
C HIS A 88 -7.16 -16.18 10.41
N PRO A 89 -7.05 -14.95 9.89
CA PRO A 89 -7.47 -14.64 8.52
C PRO A 89 -6.66 -15.48 7.50
N PRO A 90 -7.08 -15.48 6.22
CA PRO A 90 -6.22 -15.93 5.13
C PRO A 90 -4.88 -15.18 5.13
N GLU A 91 -3.86 -15.75 4.49
CA GLU A 91 -2.49 -15.16 4.44
C GLU A 91 -2.49 -13.70 3.96
N ASN A 92 -3.33 -13.38 2.98
CA ASN A 92 -3.48 -12.02 2.43
C ASN A 92 -4.62 -11.21 3.08
N GLY A 93 -5.16 -11.65 4.22
CA GLY A 93 -6.32 -11.04 4.84
C GLY A 93 -7.65 -11.38 4.15
N TYR A 94 -8.72 -10.78 4.66
CA TYR A 94 -10.04 -10.79 4.02
C TYR A 94 -10.18 -9.66 2.98
N ASP A 95 -11.03 -9.85 1.97
CA ASP A 95 -11.29 -8.82 0.97
C ASP A 95 -12.21 -7.71 1.52
N TYR A 96 -11.82 -6.44 1.33
CA TYR A 96 -12.63 -5.27 1.72
C TYR A 96 -14.01 -5.27 1.06
N ASN A 97 -14.99 -4.66 1.74
CA ASN A 97 -16.40 -4.60 1.34
C ASN A 97 -17.08 -5.97 1.16
N GLU A 98 -16.42 -7.09 1.46
CA GLU A 98 -17.06 -8.40 1.40
C GLU A 98 -17.69 -8.79 2.74
N THR A 99 -18.76 -9.57 2.64
CA THR A 99 -19.37 -10.25 3.79
C THR A 99 -18.90 -11.70 3.82
N TYR A 100 -18.47 -12.13 5.00
CA TYR A 100 -18.04 -13.48 5.29
C TYR A 100 -18.94 -14.10 6.36
N SER A 101 -18.97 -15.43 6.40
CA SER A 101 -19.69 -16.20 7.41
C SER A 101 -18.74 -17.19 8.07
N LEU A 102 -18.49 -17.02 9.37
CA LEU A 102 -17.76 -17.98 10.21
C LEU A 102 -18.72 -19.05 10.73
N TYR A 103 -18.35 -20.31 10.56
CA TYR A 103 -19.11 -21.47 10.99
C TYR A 103 -18.33 -22.30 12.00
N ILE A 104 -19.01 -22.68 13.09
CA ILE A 104 -18.47 -23.56 14.14
C ILE A 104 -19.53 -24.62 14.47
N LYS A 105 -19.21 -25.89 14.22
CA LYS A 105 -20.15 -27.01 14.44
C LYS A 105 -19.44 -28.27 14.90
N ASP A 106 -20.21 -29.23 15.40
CA ASP A 106 -19.83 -30.64 15.57
C ASP A 106 -18.47 -30.87 16.27
N LEU A 107 -18.09 -29.97 17.19
CA LEU A 107 -16.88 -30.09 18.02
C LEU A 107 -17.09 -31.11 19.15
N TYR A 108 -15.99 -31.65 19.68
CA TYR A 108 -16.02 -32.56 20.83
C TYR A 108 -15.21 -31.99 21.99
N SER A 109 -15.76 -32.04 23.20
CA SER A 109 -14.99 -31.70 24.40
C SER A 109 -13.86 -32.70 24.63
N SER A 110 -12.90 -32.35 25.49
CA SER A 110 -11.85 -33.27 25.94
C SER A 110 -12.39 -34.54 26.61
N ASN A 111 -13.64 -34.49 27.10
CA ASN A 111 -14.36 -35.63 27.70
C ASN A 111 -15.24 -36.39 26.67
N GLY A 112 -15.12 -36.08 25.38
CA GLY A 112 -15.86 -36.77 24.31
C GLY A 112 -17.33 -36.36 24.15
N VAL A 113 -17.76 -35.26 24.78
CA VAL A 113 -19.13 -34.75 24.65
C VAL A 113 -19.23 -33.90 23.39
N LYS A 114 -20.17 -34.25 22.51
CA LYS A 114 -20.43 -33.50 21.29
C LYS A 114 -21.12 -32.16 21.60
N MET A 115 -20.65 -31.10 20.94
CA MET A 115 -21.25 -29.77 20.96
C MET A 115 -22.72 -29.84 20.51
N GLN A 116 -23.61 -29.25 21.29
CA GLN A 116 -25.06 -29.31 21.04
C GLN A 116 -25.54 -28.20 20.10
N GLN A 117 -24.89 -27.03 20.15
CA GLN A 117 -25.29 -25.84 19.42
C GLN A 117 -24.30 -25.58 18.30
N ARG A 118 -24.77 -25.40 17.07
CA ARG A 118 -23.94 -24.94 15.95
C ARG A 118 -23.99 -23.42 15.91
N THR A 119 -22.88 -22.75 15.66
CA THR A 119 -22.80 -21.27 15.71
C THR A 119 -22.36 -20.71 14.37
N GLN A 120 -23.07 -19.68 13.91
CA GLN A 120 -22.71 -18.90 12.73
C GLN A 120 -22.53 -17.43 13.12
N LEU A 121 -21.54 -16.77 12.54
CA LEU A 121 -21.32 -15.33 12.66
C LEU A 121 -21.08 -14.75 11.27
N ASP A 122 -21.93 -13.82 10.86
CA ASP A 122 -21.67 -13.03 9.66
C ASP A 122 -20.87 -11.78 10.02
N PHE A 123 -19.90 -11.44 9.20
CA PHE A 123 -19.11 -10.23 9.38
C PHE A 123 -18.81 -9.57 8.04
N THR A 124 -18.91 -8.25 8.00
CA THR A 124 -18.55 -7.45 6.83
C THR A 124 -17.24 -6.75 7.10
N ILE A 125 -16.28 -6.93 6.20
CA ILE A 125 -15.02 -6.21 6.25
C ILE A 125 -15.27 -4.73 6.01
N GLU A 126 -14.50 -3.88 6.67
CA GLU A 126 -14.56 -2.44 6.47
C GLU A 126 -14.50 -2.05 4.99
N LYS A 127 -15.02 -0.86 4.66
CA LYS A 127 -15.01 -0.40 3.28
C LYS A 127 -13.60 -0.11 2.80
N GLU A 128 -13.33 -0.41 1.54
CA GLU A 128 -12.08 -0.03 0.86
C GLU A 128 -12.04 1.49 0.60
N THR A 129 -11.97 2.27 1.67
CA THR A 129 -11.71 3.72 1.61
C THR A 129 -10.26 4.04 1.95
N ARG A 130 -9.49 3.02 2.36
CA ARG A 130 -8.11 3.13 2.84
C ARG A 130 -7.26 3.96 1.88
N PHE A 131 -7.15 3.54 0.62
CA PHE A 131 -6.41 4.28 -0.40
C PHE A 131 -7.32 5.09 -1.32
N ALA A 132 -8.38 5.69 -0.78
CA ALA A 132 -9.31 6.55 -1.52
C ALA A 132 -9.87 5.92 -2.83
N GLY A 133 -10.11 4.61 -2.81
CA GLY A 133 -10.66 3.85 -3.94
C GLY A 133 -9.62 3.15 -4.81
N PHE A 134 -8.33 3.24 -4.50
CA PHE A 134 -7.32 2.35 -5.09
C PHE A 134 -7.37 0.95 -4.48
N PRO A 135 -6.96 -0.10 -5.25
CA PRO A 135 -6.78 -1.44 -4.72
C PRO A 135 -5.90 -1.48 -3.48
N SER A 136 -6.32 -2.23 -2.48
CA SER A 136 -5.62 -2.39 -1.22
C SER A 136 -4.74 -3.64 -1.13
N THR A 137 -4.89 -4.59 -2.04
CA THR A 137 -4.15 -5.87 -2.05
C THR A 137 -3.54 -6.13 -3.42
N GLU A 138 -2.46 -6.92 -3.45
CA GLU A 138 -1.80 -7.36 -4.69
C GLU A 138 -2.79 -8.01 -5.65
N LYS A 139 -3.65 -8.91 -5.13
CA LYS A 139 -4.67 -9.60 -5.92
C LYS A 139 -5.62 -8.62 -6.61
N LYS A 140 -6.18 -7.65 -5.88
CA LYS A 140 -7.08 -6.64 -6.46
C LYS A 140 -6.35 -5.72 -7.42
N LEU A 141 -5.09 -5.39 -7.13
CA LEU A 141 -4.24 -4.61 -8.02
C LEU A 141 -4.06 -5.31 -9.37
N LEU A 142 -3.75 -6.62 -9.37
CA LEU A 142 -3.68 -7.44 -10.57
C LEU A 142 -5.02 -7.54 -11.30
N GLU A 143 -6.13 -7.65 -10.58
CA GLU A 143 -7.48 -7.71 -11.18
C GLU A 143 -7.86 -6.40 -11.89
N GLU A 144 -7.51 -5.25 -11.32
CA GLU A 144 -7.87 -3.93 -11.88
C GLU A 144 -6.86 -3.41 -12.91
N TYR A 145 -5.56 -3.58 -12.66
CA TYR A 145 -4.49 -3.00 -13.49
C TYR A 145 -3.74 -4.03 -14.34
N GLY A 146 -3.91 -5.33 -14.08
CA GLY A 146 -3.08 -6.37 -14.67
C GLY A 146 -1.64 -6.37 -14.13
N GLU A 147 -0.76 -7.08 -14.82
CA GLU A 147 0.67 -7.10 -14.50
C GLU A 147 1.28 -5.70 -14.67
N PRO A 148 2.14 -5.26 -13.71
CA PRO A 148 2.84 -3.99 -13.85
C PRO A 148 3.83 -4.02 -15.01
N GLU A 149 4.12 -2.85 -15.54
CA GLU A 149 5.12 -2.70 -16.60
C GLU A 149 6.53 -2.92 -16.04
N ASP A 150 6.75 -2.48 -14.80
CA ASP A 150 8.01 -2.64 -14.09
C ASP A 150 7.80 -2.90 -12.58
N LYS A 151 8.74 -3.61 -11.96
CA LYS A 151 8.79 -3.83 -10.51
C LYS A 151 10.15 -3.40 -9.94
N TYR A 152 10.14 -2.68 -8.82
CA TYR A 152 11.35 -2.17 -8.18
C TYR A 152 11.35 -2.41 -6.66
N SER A 153 12.31 -3.18 -6.16
CA SER A 153 12.41 -3.48 -4.73
C SER A 153 13.19 -2.40 -3.99
N THR A 154 12.61 -1.86 -2.93
CA THR A 154 13.26 -0.95 -1.98
C THR A 154 13.24 -1.57 -0.58
N MET A 155 13.80 -0.87 0.40
CA MET A 155 13.80 -1.33 1.79
C MET A 155 12.41 -1.24 2.43
N TYR A 156 11.51 -0.45 1.84
CA TYR A 156 10.18 -0.18 2.40
C TYR A 156 9.06 -0.88 1.63
N TYR A 157 9.20 -0.99 0.31
CA TYR A 157 8.18 -1.56 -0.58
C TYR A 157 8.80 -2.28 -1.76
N GLU A 158 8.06 -3.24 -2.32
CA GLU A 158 8.15 -3.55 -3.73
C GLU A 158 7.23 -2.62 -4.52
N TYR A 159 7.80 -1.75 -5.34
CA TYR A 159 7.03 -0.84 -6.17
C TYR A 159 6.59 -1.53 -7.45
N TRP A 160 5.30 -1.45 -7.75
CA TRP A 160 4.69 -1.88 -9.00
C TRP A 160 4.31 -0.64 -9.81
N VAL A 161 4.89 -0.50 -11.00
CA VAL A 161 4.81 0.73 -11.80
C VAL A 161 3.99 0.51 -13.06
N TYR A 162 3.11 1.48 -13.35
CA TYR A 162 2.20 1.46 -14.49
C TYR A 162 2.23 2.80 -15.23
N GLY A 163 1.98 2.75 -16.54
CA GLY A 163 1.84 3.93 -17.39
C GLY A 163 3.19 4.56 -17.77
N THR A 164 4.27 3.79 -17.86
CA THR A 164 5.62 4.25 -18.24
C THR A 164 5.80 4.38 -19.76
N LYS A 165 4.89 3.82 -20.56
CA LYS A 165 4.93 3.91 -22.04
C LYS A 165 4.74 5.32 -22.58
N ASP A 166 3.79 6.07 -22.01
CA ASP A 166 3.45 7.43 -22.43
C ASP A 166 3.41 8.45 -21.29
N TYR A 167 3.50 7.98 -20.04
CA TYR A 167 3.48 8.79 -18.82
C TYR A 167 2.20 9.61 -18.57
N GLN A 168 1.16 9.48 -19.39
CA GLN A 168 -0.11 10.21 -19.21
C GLN A 168 -0.91 9.69 -18.02
N ASN A 169 -0.80 8.37 -17.78
CA ASN A 169 -1.51 7.66 -16.72
C ASN A 169 -0.58 7.09 -15.65
N TYR A 170 0.57 7.75 -15.45
CA TYR A 170 1.60 7.27 -14.53
C TYR A 170 1.06 7.10 -13.10
N ILE A 171 1.28 5.91 -12.55
CA ILE A 171 0.97 5.55 -11.18
C ILE A 171 1.92 4.43 -10.74
N HIS A 172 2.31 4.45 -9.46
CA HIS A 172 2.97 3.30 -8.86
C HIS A 172 2.40 2.99 -7.48
N PHE A 173 2.44 1.72 -7.13
CA PHE A 173 1.95 1.17 -5.87
C PHE A 173 3.14 0.60 -5.11
N GLY A 174 3.32 0.99 -3.86
CA GLY A 174 4.26 0.36 -2.95
C GLY A 174 3.58 -0.78 -2.20
N LEU A 175 3.97 -2.01 -2.49
CA LEU A 175 3.44 -3.21 -1.85
C LEU A 175 4.32 -3.64 -0.67
N LYS A 176 3.68 -4.09 0.39
CA LYS A 176 4.27 -4.71 1.57
C LYS A 176 3.42 -5.87 2.02
N ASP A 177 4.02 -7.06 2.13
CA ASP A 177 3.37 -8.28 2.62
C ASP A 177 2.03 -8.57 1.91
N GLY A 178 2.02 -8.47 0.56
CA GLY A 178 0.83 -8.68 -0.28
C GLY A 178 -0.21 -7.56 -0.25
N ASN A 179 0.02 -6.49 0.51
CA ASN A 179 -0.88 -5.35 0.66
C ASN A 179 -0.30 -4.09 0.05
N VAL A 180 -1.16 -3.22 -0.46
CA VAL A 180 -0.77 -1.88 -0.89
C VAL A 180 -0.62 -1.01 0.36
N SER A 181 0.56 -0.41 0.53
CA SER A 181 0.88 0.51 1.62
C SER A 181 1.25 1.91 1.15
N SER A 182 1.53 2.10 -0.15
CA SER A 182 1.80 3.40 -0.74
C SER A 182 1.23 3.51 -2.17
N VAL A 183 0.79 4.70 -2.57
CA VAL A 183 0.33 5.00 -3.94
C VAL A 183 0.78 6.40 -4.33
N PHE A 184 1.48 6.54 -5.45
CA PHE A 184 1.81 7.84 -6.03
C PHE A 184 1.30 7.96 -7.46
N THR A 185 0.73 9.11 -7.82
CA THR A 185 0.31 9.40 -9.19
C THR A 185 0.43 10.88 -9.56
N THR A 186 0.72 11.12 -10.84
CA THR A 186 0.61 12.43 -11.51
C THR A 186 -0.52 12.47 -12.55
N SER A 187 -1.25 11.37 -12.73
CA SER A 187 -2.28 11.24 -13.76
C SER A 187 -3.47 12.17 -13.48
N PRO A 188 -3.82 13.09 -14.40
CA PRO A 188 -4.93 14.02 -14.21
C PRO A 188 -6.30 13.34 -13.99
N ASP A 189 -6.47 12.13 -14.54
CA ASP A 189 -7.71 11.37 -14.49
C ASP A 189 -7.87 10.59 -13.17
N ARG A 190 -6.79 10.39 -12.41
CA ARG A 190 -6.81 9.68 -11.13
C ARG A 190 -7.13 10.64 -10.00
N LYS A 191 -8.36 10.54 -9.48
CA LYS A 191 -8.84 11.43 -8.42
C LYS A 191 -8.77 10.77 -7.06
N VAL A 192 -8.11 11.44 -6.12
CA VAL A 192 -8.04 11.05 -4.70
C VAL A 192 -8.96 11.97 -3.93
N LYS A 193 -10.02 11.43 -3.31
CA LYS A 193 -11.06 12.24 -2.64
C LYS A 193 -11.65 13.34 -3.55
N GLY A 194 -11.79 13.01 -4.84
CA GLY A 194 -12.28 13.93 -5.86
C GLY A 194 -11.28 15.02 -6.26
N ILE A 195 -10.01 14.94 -5.84
CA ILE A 195 -8.93 15.87 -6.19
C ILE A 195 -8.02 15.22 -7.24
N SER A 196 -7.71 15.96 -8.30
CA SER A 196 -6.75 15.55 -9.33
C SER A 196 -5.32 16.05 -9.02
N PRO A 197 -4.25 15.35 -9.43
CA PRO A 197 -2.86 15.81 -9.38
C PRO A 197 -2.56 17.09 -10.18
N THR A 198 -3.54 17.66 -10.87
CA THR A 198 -3.45 18.96 -11.56
C THR A 198 -4.45 20.00 -11.04
N ASP A 199 -5.19 19.68 -9.96
CA ASP A 199 -6.11 20.63 -9.35
C ASP A 199 -5.35 21.79 -8.68
N GLN A 200 -6.06 22.89 -8.46
CA GLN A 200 -5.55 24.02 -7.70
C GLN A 200 -5.41 23.68 -6.20
N VAL A 201 -4.40 24.22 -5.54
CA VAL A 201 -4.22 24.08 -4.08
C VAL A 201 -5.44 24.63 -3.33
N SER A 202 -6.04 25.71 -3.83
CA SER A 202 -7.31 26.26 -3.33
C SER A 202 -8.48 25.26 -3.43
N THR A 203 -8.54 24.47 -4.51
CA THR A 203 -9.53 23.41 -4.67
C THR A 203 -9.33 22.30 -3.66
N VAL A 204 -8.08 21.88 -3.40
CA VAL A 204 -7.75 20.90 -2.36
C VAL A 204 -8.29 21.38 -1.00
N LYS A 205 -7.93 22.60 -0.59
CA LYS A 205 -8.36 23.19 0.68
C LYS A 205 -9.88 23.29 0.87
N SER A 206 -10.63 23.35 -0.23
CA SER A 206 -12.10 23.38 -0.19
C SER A 206 -12.74 22.00 -0.01
N LYS A 207 -12.02 20.92 -0.33
CA LYS A 207 -12.53 19.54 -0.35
C LYS A 207 -12.10 18.71 0.85
N VAL A 208 -10.99 19.05 1.50
CA VAL A 208 -10.43 18.29 2.63
C VAL A 208 -10.15 19.17 3.84
N THR A 209 -10.22 18.57 5.02
CA THR A 209 -9.69 19.17 6.26
C THR A 209 -8.18 19.04 6.24
N VAL A 210 -7.47 20.17 6.22
CA VAL A 210 -6.00 20.20 6.18
C VAL A 210 -5.44 20.04 7.59
N ASP A 211 -4.58 19.03 7.79
CA ASP A 211 -3.86 18.84 9.05
C ASP A 211 -2.56 19.65 9.09
N GLU A 212 -1.85 19.70 7.96
CA GLU A 212 -0.56 20.36 7.84
C GLU A 212 -0.37 20.92 6.42
N GLN A 213 0.31 22.05 6.32
CA GLN A 213 0.66 22.67 5.04
C GLN A 213 2.10 23.17 5.09
N ASP A 214 2.89 22.81 4.08
CA ASP A 214 4.29 23.22 3.99
C ASP A 214 4.67 23.52 2.53
N GLU A 215 5.23 24.70 2.28
CA GLU A 215 5.68 25.18 0.95
C GLU A 215 4.71 25.02 -0.24
N GLY A 216 3.41 24.84 0.01
CA GLY A 216 2.39 24.61 -1.01
C GLY A 216 1.79 23.20 -0.97
N ASN A 217 2.50 22.26 -0.36
CA ASN A 217 2.05 20.91 -0.08
C ASN A 217 0.95 20.92 0.99
N ILE A 218 -0.03 20.04 0.82
CA ILE A 218 -1.12 19.82 1.78
C ILE A 218 -1.05 18.38 2.26
N TYR A 219 -1.08 18.20 3.57
CA TYR A 219 -1.10 16.90 4.21
C TYR A 219 -2.41 16.71 4.97
N VAL A 220 -3.04 15.56 4.74
CA VAL A 220 -4.25 15.11 5.44
C VAL A 220 -3.96 13.77 6.08
N LYS A 221 -4.21 13.65 7.37
CA LYS A 221 -3.94 12.47 8.19
C LYS A 221 -5.26 11.82 8.56
N GLU A 222 -5.42 10.55 8.21
CA GLU A 222 -6.55 9.73 8.63
C GLU A 222 -6.04 8.63 9.57
N PRO A 223 -6.11 8.85 10.89
CA PRO A 223 -5.64 7.86 11.86
C PRO A 223 -6.57 6.64 11.91
N ASN A 224 -5.99 5.46 12.10
CA ASN A 224 -6.73 4.22 12.34
C ASN A 224 -6.84 3.94 13.85
N GLN A 225 -7.80 3.10 14.25
CA GLN A 225 -8.09 2.84 15.67
C GLN A 225 -6.92 2.24 16.47
N ASP A 226 -5.97 1.59 15.78
CA ASP A 226 -4.84 0.89 16.38
C ASP A 226 -3.54 1.74 16.45
N GLY A 227 -3.63 3.05 16.22
CA GLY A 227 -2.49 3.97 16.30
C GLY A 227 -1.65 4.09 15.03
N GLY A 228 -2.01 3.38 13.96
CA GLY A 228 -1.56 3.64 12.59
C GLY A 228 -2.39 4.71 11.88
N GLY A 229 -2.34 4.77 10.55
CA GLY A 229 -3.17 5.67 9.76
C GLY A 229 -2.67 5.84 8.34
N ILE A 230 -3.18 6.86 7.65
CA ILE A 230 -2.85 7.17 6.26
C ILE A 230 -2.56 8.65 6.14
N ILE A 231 -1.53 8.99 5.37
CA ILE A 231 -1.21 10.36 4.99
C ILE A 231 -1.50 10.52 3.52
N PHE A 232 -2.38 11.46 3.19
CA PHE A 232 -2.56 11.97 1.84
C PHE A 232 -1.71 13.23 1.69
N SER A 233 -0.71 13.17 0.82
CA SER A 233 0.17 14.28 0.48
C SER A 233 -0.20 14.79 -0.91
N TYR A 234 -0.74 16.00 -0.99
CA TYR A 234 -0.98 16.70 -2.24
C TYR A 234 0.18 17.66 -2.47
N TYR A 235 1.04 17.36 -3.44
CA TYR A 235 2.26 18.13 -3.64
C TYR A 235 1.99 19.38 -4.46
N GLY A 236 2.10 20.54 -3.82
CA GLY A 236 1.85 21.83 -4.43
C GLY A 236 3.11 22.45 -5.01
N ILE A 237 2.93 23.30 -6.03
CA ILE A 237 4.06 24.02 -6.63
C ILE A 237 4.22 25.37 -5.94
N GLN A 238 5.38 25.61 -5.30
CA GLN A 238 5.62 26.86 -4.58
C GLN A 238 5.40 28.10 -5.46
N GLY A 239 4.55 29.01 -4.96
CA GLY A 239 4.19 30.24 -5.65
C GLY A 239 3.18 30.10 -6.79
N LEU A 240 2.66 28.89 -7.05
CA LEU A 240 1.56 28.62 -7.99
C LEU A 240 0.38 27.97 -7.26
N ASP A 241 -0.84 28.24 -7.71
CA ASP A 241 -2.04 27.55 -7.22
C ASP A 241 -2.27 26.25 -8.00
N SER A 242 -1.34 25.31 -7.88
CA SER A 242 -1.36 24.02 -8.59
C SER A 242 -0.75 22.92 -7.75
N VAL A 243 -1.39 21.76 -7.77
CA VAL A 243 -0.80 20.47 -7.40
C VAL A 243 -0.08 19.89 -8.61
N TRP A 244 0.97 19.08 -8.38
CA TRP A 244 1.68 18.34 -9.43
C TRP A 244 1.62 16.82 -9.25
N GLY A 245 1.44 16.34 -8.02
CA GLY A 245 1.40 14.92 -7.68
C GLY A 245 0.59 14.65 -6.42
N ILE A 246 0.09 13.43 -6.27
CA ILE A 246 -0.56 12.95 -5.05
C ILE A 246 0.15 11.68 -4.59
N ASN A 247 0.52 11.63 -3.32
CA ASN A 247 1.02 10.43 -2.65
C ASN A 247 0.08 10.05 -1.49
N ILE A 248 -0.20 8.77 -1.35
CA ILE A 248 -0.94 8.19 -0.24
C ILE A 248 -0.02 7.18 0.41
N THR A 249 0.26 7.32 1.71
CA THR A 249 1.18 6.42 2.40
C THR A 249 0.63 6.04 3.77
N GLU A 250 0.78 4.77 4.13
CA GLU A 250 0.46 4.28 5.47
C GLU A 250 1.44 4.82 6.53
N ILE A 251 0.94 5.22 7.69
CA ILE A 251 1.75 5.69 8.81
C ILE A 251 2.41 4.50 9.49
N GLY A 252 3.71 4.61 9.78
CA GLY A 252 4.46 3.58 10.51
C GLY A 252 4.99 2.46 9.63
N THR A 253 5.17 2.72 8.33
CA THR A 253 5.81 1.80 7.40
C THR A 253 7.26 1.56 7.80
N ASN A 254 7.49 0.45 8.48
CA ASN A 254 8.83 -0.07 8.74
C ASN A 254 9.40 -0.74 7.48
N GLU A 255 10.69 -1.07 7.51
CA GLU A 255 11.32 -1.89 6.47
C GLU A 255 10.53 -3.20 6.23
N VAL A 256 10.63 -3.75 5.03
CA VAL A 256 10.11 -5.08 4.71
C VAL A 256 10.89 -6.14 5.48
N GLU A 257 10.28 -7.31 5.76
CA GLU A 257 10.90 -8.35 6.59
C GLU A 257 12.26 -8.83 6.04
N ASN A 258 12.42 -8.83 4.72
CA ASN A 258 13.65 -9.21 4.03
C ASN A 258 14.03 -8.12 3.01
N PRO A 259 14.67 -7.02 3.44
CA PRO A 259 14.98 -5.91 2.56
C PRO A 259 16.04 -6.30 1.52
N PRO A 260 15.99 -5.71 0.31
CA PRO A 260 17.00 -5.94 -0.71
C PRO A 260 18.36 -5.34 -0.28
N SER A 261 19.42 -5.64 -1.03
CA SER A 261 20.70 -4.98 -0.82
C SER A 261 20.59 -3.46 -1.02
N ILE A 262 21.51 -2.71 -0.39
CA ILE A 262 21.57 -1.25 -0.54
C ILE A 262 21.69 -0.83 -2.02
N ASP A 263 22.43 -1.57 -2.83
CA ASP A 263 22.62 -1.28 -4.26
C ASP A 263 21.31 -1.43 -5.02
N ILE A 264 20.54 -2.50 -4.74
CA ILE A 264 19.22 -2.71 -5.35
C ILE A 264 18.25 -1.61 -4.91
N HIS A 265 18.21 -1.28 -3.61
CA HIS A 265 17.40 -0.19 -3.10
C HIS A 265 17.68 1.12 -3.82
N ASN A 266 18.96 1.50 -3.93
CA ASN A 266 19.40 2.74 -4.53
C ASN A 266 19.11 2.79 -6.03
N LYS A 267 19.35 1.70 -6.78
CA LYS A 267 19.01 1.64 -8.20
C LYS A 267 17.49 1.72 -8.43
N SER A 268 16.70 1.05 -7.58
CA SER A 268 15.23 1.15 -7.61
C SER A 268 14.76 2.58 -7.37
N GLN A 269 15.28 3.25 -6.35
CA GLN A 269 14.98 4.66 -6.06
C GLN A 269 15.33 5.58 -7.23
N SER A 270 16.50 5.40 -7.84
CA SER A 270 16.93 6.15 -9.01
C SER A 270 15.99 5.95 -10.20
N THR A 271 15.59 4.71 -10.45
CA THR A 271 14.69 4.40 -11.58
C THR A 271 13.29 4.98 -11.37
N ILE A 272 12.76 4.92 -10.14
CA ILE A 272 11.49 5.56 -9.78
C ILE A 272 11.57 7.07 -9.97
N LEU A 273 12.68 7.70 -9.55
CA LEU A 273 12.92 9.13 -9.75
C LEU A 273 12.84 9.52 -11.23
N PHE A 274 13.47 8.74 -12.12
CA PHE A 274 13.43 8.95 -13.56
C PHE A 274 12.00 8.88 -14.11
N HIS A 275 11.22 7.89 -13.69
CA HIS A 275 9.83 7.78 -14.13
C HIS A 275 8.97 8.94 -13.63
N MET A 276 9.12 9.35 -12.38
CA MET A 276 8.41 10.51 -11.83
C MET A 276 8.77 11.81 -12.58
N MET A 277 10.04 11.97 -12.97
CA MET A 277 10.49 13.09 -13.79
C MET A 277 9.77 13.15 -15.13
N ASN A 278 9.71 12.03 -15.85
CA ASN A 278 9.01 11.93 -17.13
C ASN A 278 7.49 12.09 -16.97
N ALA A 279 6.90 11.54 -15.92
CA ALA A 279 5.50 11.71 -15.57
C ALA A 279 5.11 13.17 -15.38
N TYR A 280 5.92 13.93 -14.64
CA TYR A 280 5.70 15.36 -14.49
C TYR A 280 5.94 16.13 -15.80
N ARG A 281 7.00 15.81 -16.56
CA ARG A 281 7.26 16.44 -17.87
C ARG A 281 6.07 16.29 -18.82
N VAL A 282 5.54 15.07 -18.98
CA VAL A 282 4.38 14.81 -19.84
C VAL A 282 3.13 15.52 -19.33
N GLN A 283 2.89 15.54 -18.03
CA GLN A 283 1.79 16.31 -17.42
C GLN A 283 1.86 17.81 -17.80
N GLN A 284 3.08 18.35 -17.95
CA GLN A 284 3.32 19.74 -18.37
C GLN A 284 3.44 19.92 -19.90
N GLY A 285 3.11 18.91 -20.69
CA GLY A 285 3.15 18.94 -22.16
C GLY A 285 4.54 18.82 -22.78
N GLN A 286 5.56 18.45 -22.00
CA GLN A 286 6.90 18.18 -22.48
C GLN A 286 7.05 16.73 -22.95
N SER A 287 8.01 16.48 -23.84
CA SER A 287 8.36 15.12 -24.24
C SER A 287 9.08 14.39 -23.10
N PRO A 288 8.82 13.08 -22.90
CA PRO A 288 9.59 12.28 -21.95
C PRO A 288 11.04 12.18 -22.41
N LEU A 289 11.94 12.12 -21.44
CA LEU A 289 13.37 11.93 -21.62
C LEU A 289 13.67 10.47 -21.93
N MET A 290 14.63 10.25 -22.82
CA MET A 290 15.21 8.93 -23.02
C MET A 290 16.28 8.64 -21.96
N LEU A 291 16.28 7.43 -21.41
CA LEU A 291 17.31 7.02 -20.46
C LEU A 291 18.65 6.87 -21.19
N ASN A 292 19.72 7.43 -20.63
CA ASN A 292 21.09 7.18 -21.06
C ASN A 292 21.85 6.44 -19.96
N GLN A 293 22.19 5.17 -20.19
CA GLN A 293 22.79 4.32 -19.15
C GLN A 293 24.16 4.83 -18.66
N ASN A 294 24.98 5.39 -19.56
CA ASN A 294 26.28 5.94 -19.18
C ASN A 294 26.12 7.21 -18.33
N THR A 295 25.08 8.00 -18.60
CA THR A 295 24.70 9.15 -17.78
C THR A 295 24.15 8.72 -16.42
N ASP A 296 23.39 7.63 -16.37
CA ASP A 296 22.93 6.99 -15.12
C ASP A 296 24.12 6.64 -14.21
N ASP A 297 25.16 6.03 -14.78
CA ASP A 297 26.36 5.64 -14.04
C ASP A 297 27.13 6.87 -13.52
N ALA A 298 27.18 7.95 -14.30
CA ALA A 298 27.77 9.22 -13.88
C ALA A 298 26.98 9.89 -12.74
N ALA A 299 25.65 9.91 -12.84
CA ALA A 299 24.77 10.46 -11.81
C ALA A 299 24.82 9.61 -10.53
N GLN A 300 24.87 8.27 -10.65
CA GLN A 300 25.01 7.34 -9.53
C GLN A 300 26.34 7.56 -8.78
N TYR A 301 27.44 7.69 -9.52
CA TYR A 301 28.73 8.04 -8.94
C TYR A 301 28.69 9.36 -8.17
N MET A 302 27.99 10.37 -8.70
CA MET A 302 27.83 11.65 -8.02
C MET A 302 26.98 11.52 -6.75
N ALA A 303 25.87 10.77 -6.79
CA ALA A 303 25.02 10.54 -5.63
C ALA A 303 25.80 9.83 -4.50
N GLU A 304 26.59 8.81 -4.84
CA GLU A 304 27.50 8.14 -3.90
C GLU A 304 28.53 9.09 -3.31
N TYR A 305 29.15 9.93 -4.14
CA TYR A 305 30.13 10.91 -3.67
C TYR A 305 29.48 11.92 -2.70
N SER A 306 28.37 12.54 -3.10
CA SER A 306 27.62 13.48 -2.28
C SER A 306 27.23 12.90 -0.93
N SER A 307 26.78 11.65 -0.92
CA SER A 307 26.40 10.94 0.30
C SER A 307 27.54 10.38 1.13
N ASN A 308 28.75 10.25 0.58
CA ASN A 308 29.92 9.87 1.39
C ASN A 308 30.64 11.10 1.96
N GLN A 309 30.56 12.23 1.27
CA GLN A 309 31.21 13.48 1.67
C GLN A 309 30.28 14.44 2.43
N PHE A 310 29.00 14.09 2.61
CA PHE A 310 27.98 14.95 3.22
C PHE A 310 27.92 16.33 2.55
N THR A 311 27.95 16.35 1.21
CA THR A 311 28.03 17.58 0.40
C THR A 311 27.05 17.58 -0.76
N CYS A 312 26.48 18.76 -1.06
CA CYS A 312 25.65 19.03 -2.23
C CYS A 312 26.35 20.07 -3.11
N ASN A 313 27.50 19.70 -3.65
CA ASN A 313 28.24 20.50 -4.63
C ASN A 313 28.11 19.85 -6.01
N HIS A 314 28.47 20.58 -7.07
CA HIS A 314 28.51 20.04 -8.43
C HIS A 314 29.88 19.43 -8.81
N LEU A 315 30.77 19.25 -7.82
CA LEU A 315 32.16 18.84 -8.01
C LEU A 315 32.45 17.58 -7.18
N SER A 316 32.95 16.54 -7.83
CA SER A 316 33.30 15.27 -7.21
C SER A 316 34.82 15.09 -7.03
N GLY A 317 35.22 13.93 -6.50
CA GLY A 317 36.62 13.58 -6.28
C GLY A 317 37.28 14.42 -5.18
N ASP A 318 38.38 15.09 -5.51
CA ASP A 318 39.07 16.05 -4.64
C ASP A 318 38.46 17.46 -4.70
N GLY A 319 37.27 17.60 -5.29
CA GLY A 319 36.58 18.86 -5.49
C GLY A 319 36.90 19.54 -6.82
N ASN A 320 37.55 18.83 -7.76
CA ASN A 320 37.88 19.36 -9.09
C ASN A 320 37.17 18.66 -10.26
N GLU A 321 36.53 17.52 -10.03
CA GLU A 321 35.87 16.74 -11.09
C GLU A 321 34.47 17.32 -11.38
N THR A 322 34.30 17.91 -12.55
CA THR A 322 33.04 18.52 -13.00
C THR A 322 32.05 17.47 -13.53
N LEU A 323 30.81 17.89 -13.80
CA LEU A 323 29.85 17.06 -14.54
C LEU A 323 30.44 16.55 -15.87
N GLU A 324 31.16 17.41 -16.61
CA GLU A 324 31.76 17.01 -17.89
C GLU A 324 32.80 15.90 -17.72
N ASP A 325 33.65 16.03 -16.70
CA ASP A 325 34.67 15.03 -16.39
C ASP A 325 34.03 13.68 -16.01
N ARG A 326 32.94 13.72 -15.23
CA ARG A 326 32.16 12.51 -14.91
C ARG A 326 31.54 11.89 -16.17
N LEU A 327 30.89 12.69 -17.01
CA LEU A 327 30.29 12.20 -18.26
C LEU A 327 31.34 11.55 -19.17
N LEU A 328 32.52 12.16 -19.32
CA LEU A 328 33.65 11.59 -20.07
C LEU A 328 34.14 10.26 -19.46
N LYS A 329 34.31 10.23 -18.13
CA LYS A 329 34.76 9.03 -17.39
C LYS A 329 33.83 7.84 -17.58
N PHE A 330 32.53 8.08 -17.74
CA PHE A 330 31.54 7.04 -18.01
C PHE A 330 31.20 6.89 -19.50
N ASN A 331 32.05 7.38 -20.40
CA ASN A 331 31.93 7.23 -21.86
C ASN A 331 30.65 7.84 -22.46
N VAL A 332 30.21 9.00 -21.96
CA VAL A 332 29.23 9.85 -22.65
C VAL A 332 29.97 10.73 -23.66
N SER A 333 29.51 10.76 -24.91
CA SER A 333 30.08 11.58 -25.99
C SER A 333 29.82 13.08 -25.77
N VAL A 334 30.59 13.72 -24.89
CA VAL A 334 30.37 15.13 -24.53
C VAL A 334 30.51 16.10 -25.72
N GLU A 335 31.30 15.74 -26.73
CA GLU A 335 31.45 16.52 -27.98
C GLU A 335 30.15 16.56 -28.81
N GLU A 336 29.25 15.60 -28.60
CA GLU A 336 27.95 15.51 -29.28
C GLU A 336 26.85 16.24 -28.50
N LEU A 337 27.15 16.77 -27.31
CA LEU A 337 26.18 17.50 -26.50
C LEU A 337 26.09 18.96 -26.92
N GLU A 338 24.87 19.42 -27.14
CA GLU A 338 24.53 20.83 -27.27
C GLU A 338 24.50 21.50 -25.88
N ASN A 339 23.94 20.80 -24.88
CA ASN A 339 23.78 21.31 -23.54
C ASN A 339 23.71 20.19 -22.48
N LYS A 340 24.04 20.55 -21.24
CA LYS A 340 23.98 19.65 -20.08
C LYS A 340 23.62 20.39 -18.80
N LYS A 341 22.88 19.74 -17.91
CA LYS A 341 22.53 20.30 -16.61
C LYS A 341 22.41 19.21 -15.55
N GLU A 342 22.96 19.48 -14.38
CA GLU A 342 22.82 18.62 -13.21
C GLU A 342 21.90 19.29 -12.18
N LEU A 343 21.00 18.50 -11.59
CA LEU A 343 20.31 18.82 -10.35
C LEU A 343 20.68 17.80 -9.27
N ILE A 344 20.99 18.31 -8.09
CA ILE A 344 21.34 17.48 -6.92
C ILE A 344 20.40 17.88 -5.79
N HIS A 345 19.87 16.88 -5.10
CA HIS A 345 19.20 17.08 -3.83
C HIS A 345 19.85 16.15 -2.81
N CYS A 346 20.30 16.70 -1.68
CA CYS A 346 20.76 15.88 -0.57
C CYS A 346 20.21 16.33 0.77
N GLY A 347 20.03 15.34 1.64
CA GLY A 347 19.35 15.45 2.91
C GLY A 347 20.32 15.67 4.05
N SER A 348 19.83 16.23 5.14
CA SER A 348 20.60 16.45 6.38
C SER A 348 20.66 15.18 7.23
N GLY A 349 21.12 14.05 6.65
CA GLY A 349 21.37 12.81 7.39
C GLY A 349 20.15 11.88 7.57
N SER A 350 19.09 12.05 6.79
CA SER A 350 17.99 11.08 6.68
C SER A 350 17.83 10.64 5.23
N TRP A 351 17.37 9.41 5.02
CA TRP A 351 17.09 8.88 3.70
C TRP A 351 16.05 9.76 3.02
N ILE A 352 16.31 10.08 1.76
CA ILE A 352 15.35 10.83 0.98
C ILE A 352 14.63 9.85 0.07
N GLU A 353 13.31 9.98 0.00
CA GLU A 353 12.51 9.28 -0.99
C GLU A 353 12.46 10.07 -2.30
N PRO A 354 12.29 9.42 -3.47
CA PRO A 354 12.37 10.08 -4.77
C PRO A 354 11.35 11.21 -4.89
N VAL A 355 10.17 11.03 -4.29
CA VAL A 355 9.10 12.03 -4.28
C VAL A 355 9.49 13.34 -3.60
N LYS A 356 10.36 13.31 -2.58
CA LYS A 356 10.82 14.52 -1.90
C LYS A 356 11.84 15.29 -2.74
N SER A 357 12.71 14.59 -3.46
CA SER A 357 13.63 15.21 -4.43
C SER A 357 12.87 15.82 -5.60
N MET A 358 11.87 15.09 -6.13
CA MET A 358 10.98 15.61 -7.15
C MET A 358 10.24 16.85 -6.67
N ASP A 359 9.66 16.81 -5.47
CA ASP A 359 8.96 17.96 -4.90
C ASP A 359 9.88 19.16 -4.75
N HIS A 360 11.10 18.98 -4.25
CA HIS A 360 12.11 20.04 -4.14
C HIS A 360 12.42 20.69 -5.50
N TRP A 361 12.62 19.89 -6.55
CA TRP A 361 12.94 20.42 -7.89
C TRP A 361 11.73 21.01 -8.61
N VAL A 362 10.53 20.45 -8.42
CA VAL A 362 9.30 20.92 -9.07
C VAL A 362 8.75 22.16 -8.37
N SER A 363 8.75 22.21 -7.04
CA SER A 363 8.25 23.37 -6.29
C SER A 363 9.12 24.62 -6.51
N ASN A 364 10.45 24.46 -6.55
CA ASN A 364 11.37 25.57 -6.76
C ASN A 364 11.33 26.09 -8.21
N LYS A 365 11.06 27.38 -8.39
CA LYS A 365 10.93 28.00 -9.72
C LYS A 365 12.16 27.84 -10.61
N GLU A 366 13.38 27.96 -10.07
CA GLU A 366 14.59 27.87 -10.87
C GLU A 366 14.92 26.43 -11.25
N PHE A 367 14.77 25.47 -10.34
CA PHE A 367 14.92 24.05 -10.66
C PHE A 367 13.85 23.56 -11.62
N ARG A 368 12.60 24.00 -11.46
CA ARG A 368 11.50 23.65 -12.36
C ARG A 368 11.76 24.05 -13.81
N LYS A 369 12.44 25.19 -14.06
CA LYS A 369 12.85 25.57 -15.43
C LYS A 369 13.79 24.55 -16.04
N HIS A 370 14.70 23.99 -15.24
CA HIS A 370 15.58 22.92 -15.70
C HIS A 370 14.80 21.63 -15.90
N VAL A 371 13.92 21.23 -14.98
CA VAL A 371 13.05 20.04 -15.16
C VAL A 371 12.26 20.09 -16.48
N LEU A 372 11.77 21.27 -16.87
CA LEU A 372 10.97 21.49 -18.07
C LEU A 372 11.77 22.00 -19.29
N GLY A 373 13.11 21.92 -19.25
CA GLY A 373 13.96 22.32 -20.37
C GLY A 373 13.85 21.36 -21.57
N ASP A 374 14.41 21.80 -22.70
CA ASP A 374 14.41 21.10 -24.00
C ASP A 374 15.41 19.93 -24.06
N TRP A 375 15.50 19.16 -22.98
CA TRP A 375 16.38 18.00 -22.89
C TRP A 375 15.81 16.81 -23.67
N THR A 376 16.71 15.96 -24.15
CA THR A 376 16.35 14.75 -24.91
C THR A 376 16.60 13.48 -24.12
N HIS A 377 17.61 13.51 -23.25
CA HIS A 377 18.00 12.38 -22.43
C HIS A 377 18.24 12.80 -20.99
N ALA A 378 18.22 11.82 -20.09
CA ALA A 378 18.77 12.00 -18.75
C ALA A 378 19.34 10.69 -18.21
N GLY A 379 20.14 10.84 -17.16
CA GLY A 379 20.49 9.76 -16.24
C GLY A 379 20.22 10.19 -14.80
N THR A 380 19.88 9.23 -13.95
CA THR A 380 19.59 9.45 -12.54
C THR A 380 20.49 8.61 -11.64
N GLY A 381 20.81 9.15 -10.47
CA GLY A 381 21.54 8.48 -9.41
C GLY A 381 20.84 8.64 -8.08
N SER A 382 20.86 7.60 -7.25
CA SER A 382 20.39 7.69 -5.86
C SER A 382 21.35 6.95 -4.95
N TYR A 383 21.69 7.54 -3.81
CA TYR A 383 22.46 6.84 -2.78
C TYR A 383 22.16 7.41 -1.42
N LEU A 384 21.56 6.60 -0.52
CA LEU A 384 21.21 6.97 0.86
C LEU A 384 20.37 8.27 0.94
N TYR A 385 21.03 9.41 1.11
CA TYR A 385 20.41 10.72 1.29
C TYR A 385 20.75 11.69 0.14
N SER A 386 21.14 11.20 -1.03
CA SER A 386 21.39 12.02 -2.21
C SER A 386 20.69 11.46 -3.44
N HIS A 387 20.08 12.35 -4.20
CA HIS A 387 19.54 12.09 -5.54
C HIS A 387 20.14 13.08 -6.53
N VAL A 388 20.51 12.56 -7.69
CA VAL A 388 21.12 13.31 -8.79
C VAL A 388 20.34 13.02 -10.06
N ILE A 389 20.12 14.04 -10.87
CA ILE A 389 19.69 13.88 -12.25
C ILE A 389 20.54 14.76 -13.16
N ASP A 390 21.06 14.12 -14.21
CA ASP A 390 21.85 14.75 -15.25
C ASP A 390 21.04 14.78 -16.54
N PHE A 391 20.66 15.97 -16.99
CA PHE A 391 19.95 16.22 -18.23
C PHE A 391 20.92 16.47 -19.37
N LEU A 392 20.64 15.89 -20.52
CA LEU A 392 21.45 16.01 -21.73
C LEU A 392 20.60 16.43 -22.94
N GLU A 393 21.15 17.35 -23.71
CA GLU A 393 20.67 17.73 -25.04
C GLU A 393 21.77 17.34 -26.04
N PHE A 394 21.48 16.37 -26.92
CA PHE A 394 22.39 16.00 -27.99
C PHE A 394 22.11 16.84 -29.23
N ASN A 395 23.18 17.21 -29.95
CA ASN A 395 23.07 17.90 -31.24
C ASN A 395 22.13 17.11 -32.16
N LYS A 396 21.14 17.77 -32.74
CA LYS A 396 20.30 17.16 -33.78
C LYS A 396 21.20 16.90 -35.00
N GLN A 397 21.56 15.63 -35.23
CA GLN A 397 22.22 15.21 -36.47
C GLN A 397 21.32 15.42 -37.69
#